data_AF-A0A1F6PBW1-F1
#
_entry.id   AF-A0A1F6PBW1-F1
#
_cell.length_a   1.000
_cell.length_b   1.000
_cell.length_c   1.000
_cell.angle_alpha   90.00
_cell.angle_beta   90.00
_cell.angle_gamma   90.00
#
_symmetry.space_group_name_H-M   'P 1'
#
loop_
_entity.id
_entity.type
_entity.pdbx_description
1 polymer ?
#
loop_
_entity_poly.entity_id
_entity_poly.type
_entity_poly.pdbx_seq_one_letter_code
_entity_poly.pdbx_strand_id
1 'polypeptide(L)'
;MTSQTLENYGLDIANIGVKCKVLEHEGSLKAIVGLDFGPFNVKGFRISKSKYTGDSDIKSADGTNLWIVPPSYKDGGGKFHPTFFMPDKAMWEELKKHIISEYENTCTKMLEKRFAE
;
A
#
# COMPACT_ATOMS: atom_id res chain seq x y z
N MET A 1 18.73 -21.19 -17.63
CA MET A 1 18.11 -19.89 -17.28
C MET A 1 16.98 -20.15 -16.31
N THR A 2 17.33 -20.57 -15.11
CA THR A 2 16.41 -21.01 -14.06
C THR A 2 16.99 -20.44 -12.79
N SER A 3 16.56 -19.23 -12.38
CA SER A 3 17.09 -18.70 -11.10
C SER A 3 16.21 -17.65 -10.44
N GLN A 4 15.67 -16.64 -11.14
CA GLN A 4 14.98 -15.54 -10.43
C GLN A 4 13.57 -15.90 -9.95
N THR A 5 12.82 -16.71 -10.68
CA THR A 5 11.43 -17.04 -10.32
C THR A 5 11.34 -17.92 -9.07
N LEU A 6 12.36 -18.72 -8.77
CA LEU A 6 12.41 -19.55 -7.55
C LEU A 6 12.79 -18.75 -6.30
N GLU A 7 13.59 -17.68 -6.44
CA GLU A 7 13.99 -16.81 -5.31
C GLU A 7 12.79 -16.05 -4.71
N ASN A 8 11.81 -15.67 -5.53
CA ASN A 8 10.58 -14.98 -5.09
C ASN A 8 9.39 -15.92 -4.85
N TYR A 9 9.59 -17.24 -4.76
CA TYR A 9 8.51 -18.23 -4.68
C TYR A 9 7.47 -18.12 -5.83
N GLY A 10 7.87 -17.61 -6.99
CA GLY A 10 6.98 -17.33 -8.11
C GLY A 10 6.10 -16.08 -7.96
N LEU A 11 6.31 -15.26 -6.92
CA LEU A 11 5.60 -14.01 -6.73
C LEU A 11 6.25 -12.88 -7.57
N ASP A 12 5.48 -12.33 -8.50
CA ASP A 12 5.84 -11.13 -9.25
C ASP A 12 5.03 -9.94 -8.72
N ILE A 13 5.72 -8.98 -8.09
CA ILE A 13 5.09 -7.83 -7.44
C ILE A 13 4.32 -6.97 -8.45
N ALA A 14 4.82 -6.84 -9.68
CA ALA A 14 4.19 -6.03 -10.72
C ALA A 14 2.83 -6.60 -11.15
N ASN A 15 2.62 -7.91 -10.99
CA ASN A 15 1.35 -8.57 -11.32
C ASN A 15 0.32 -8.54 -10.18
N ILE A 16 0.69 -8.05 -8.99
CA ILE A 16 -0.26 -7.89 -7.89
C ILE A 16 -1.18 -6.72 -8.23
N GLY A 17 -2.47 -6.99 -8.36
CA GLY A 17 -3.47 -5.94 -8.57
C GLY A 17 -3.62 -5.08 -7.32
N VAL A 18 -3.51 -3.76 -7.46
CA VAL A 18 -3.73 -2.82 -6.35
C VAL A 18 -5.04 -2.09 -6.56
N LYS A 19 -5.90 -2.10 -5.55
CA LYS A 19 -7.16 -1.34 -5.54
C LYS A 19 -7.13 -0.33 -4.41
N CYS A 20 -7.15 0.95 -4.77
CA CYS A 20 -7.10 2.07 -3.84
C CYS A 20 -8.48 2.70 -3.69
N LYS A 21 -9.00 2.76 -2.45
CA LYS A 21 -10.12 3.63 -2.08
C LYS A 21 -9.56 4.88 -1.41
N VAL A 22 -9.40 5.94 -2.19
CA VAL A 22 -8.95 7.25 -1.71
C VAL A 22 -10.03 7.90 -0.86
N LEU A 23 -9.62 8.60 0.19
CA LEU A 23 -10.51 9.25 1.15
C LEU A 23 -10.20 10.75 1.16
N GLU A 24 -11.20 11.57 0.80
CA GLU A 24 -11.04 13.02 0.59
C GLU A 24 -11.26 13.88 1.85
N HIS A 25 -11.00 13.33 3.04
CA HIS A 25 -11.16 14.08 4.30
C HIS A 25 -9.82 14.52 4.89
N GLU A 26 -9.85 15.53 5.76
CA GLU A 26 -8.67 16.12 6.42
C GLU A 26 -7.98 15.21 7.46
N GLY A 27 -8.27 13.91 7.44
CA GLY A 27 -7.67 12.92 8.33
C GLY A 27 -6.22 12.57 7.97
N SER A 28 -5.59 11.83 8.88
CA SER A 28 -4.30 11.18 8.62
C SER A 28 -4.45 10.03 7.64
N LEU A 29 -5.57 9.30 7.64
CA LEU A 29 -5.85 8.24 6.68
C LEU A 29 -6.17 8.82 5.30
N LYS A 30 -5.48 8.32 4.27
CA LYS A 30 -5.58 8.81 2.88
C LYS A 30 -6.18 7.79 1.93
N ALA A 31 -5.91 6.51 2.14
CA ALA A 31 -6.56 5.47 1.37
C ALA A 31 -6.66 4.16 2.16
N ILE A 32 -7.64 3.35 1.79
CA ILE A 32 -7.68 1.92 2.09
C ILE A 32 -7.27 1.17 0.83
N VAL A 33 -6.35 0.23 0.98
CA VAL A 33 -5.77 -0.53 -0.11
C VAL A 33 -6.16 -2.00 0.01
N GLY A 34 -6.53 -2.59 -1.12
CA GLY A 34 -6.65 -4.02 -1.31
C GLY A 34 -5.59 -4.50 -2.30
N LEU A 35 -4.94 -5.60 -1.97
CA LEU A 35 -4.00 -6.31 -2.84
C LEU A 35 -4.68 -7.57 -3.40
N ASP A 36 -4.54 -7.79 -4.69
CA ASP A 36 -5.09 -8.90 -5.45
C ASP A 36 -3.93 -9.76 -5.96
N PHE A 37 -3.76 -10.94 -5.38
CA PHE A 37 -2.69 -11.86 -5.73
C PHE A 37 -3.14 -12.86 -6.81
N GLY A 38 -4.37 -12.75 -7.33
CA GLY A 38 -4.99 -13.70 -8.24
C GLY A 38 -5.96 -14.63 -7.50
N PRO A 39 -5.51 -15.75 -6.91
CA PRO A 39 -6.40 -16.70 -6.25
C PRO A 39 -6.90 -16.22 -4.88
N PHE A 40 -6.33 -15.14 -4.33
CA PHE A 40 -6.78 -14.54 -3.08
C PHE A 40 -6.50 -13.04 -3.04
N ASN A 41 -7.19 -12.35 -2.12
CA ASN A 41 -7.08 -10.91 -1.94
C ASN A 41 -6.80 -10.60 -0.47
N VAL A 42 -5.88 -9.67 -0.22
CA VAL A 42 -5.59 -9.13 1.12
C VAL A 42 -6.13 -7.72 1.19
N LYS A 43 -7.11 -7.48 2.07
CA LYS A 43 -7.74 -6.17 2.27
C LYS A 43 -7.31 -5.55 3.59
N GLY A 44 -7.46 -4.23 3.69
CA GLY A 44 -7.28 -3.51 4.96
C GLY A 44 -5.89 -2.90 5.15
N PHE A 45 -5.07 -2.88 4.09
CA PHE A 45 -3.92 -2.00 4.06
C PHE A 45 -4.39 -0.54 4.12
N ARG A 46 -3.59 0.31 4.73
CA ARG A 46 -3.90 1.74 4.88
C ARG A 46 -2.73 2.58 4.41
N ILE A 47 -3.01 3.61 3.61
CA ILE A 47 -2.07 4.69 3.35
C ILE A 47 -2.43 5.84 4.29
N SER A 48 -1.50 6.24 5.15
CA SER A 48 -1.71 7.32 6.11
C SER A 48 -0.57 8.34 6.05
N LYS A 49 -0.84 9.60 6.37
CA LYS A 49 0.19 10.59 6.68
C LYS A 49 1.06 10.06 7.82
N SER A 50 2.38 10.05 7.61
CA SER A 50 3.33 9.74 8.67
C SER A 50 3.25 10.80 9.76
N LYS A 51 3.33 10.37 11.02
CA LYS A 51 3.39 11.27 12.18
C LYS A 51 4.82 11.72 12.50
N TYR A 52 5.82 11.06 11.95
CA TYR A 52 7.23 11.35 12.23
C TYR A 52 7.94 11.84 10.96
N THR A 53 8.61 12.98 11.07
CA THR A 53 9.46 13.53 10.01
C THR A 53 10.72 12.69 9.89
N GLY A 54 10.88 11.96 8.77
CA GLY A 54 12.08 11.15 8.49
C GLY A 54 11.92 9.63 8.68
N ASP A 55 10.77 9.16 9.16
CA ASP A 55 10.48 7.74 9.44
C ASP A 55 9.53 7.11 8.40
N SER A 56 9.35 7.78 7.26
CA SER A 56 8.65 7.21 6.12
C SER A 56 9.62 7.03 4.97
N ASP A 57 9.78 5.77 4.52
CA ASP A 57 10.55 5.45 3.30
C ASP A 57 9.84 5.91 2.02
N ILE A 58 8.66 6.53 2.14
CA ILE A 58 7.78 6.88 1.03
C ILE A 58 7.28 8.32 1.19
N LYS A 59 7.39 9.08 0.11
CA LYS A 59 6.73 10.39 -0.05
C LYS A 59 5.79 10.33 -1.24
N SER A 60 4.64 11.00 -1.14
CA SER A 60 3.84 11.30 -2.33
C SER A 60 4.49 12.42 -3.15
N ALA A 61 4.00 12.58 -4.38
CA ALA A 61 4.42 13.63 -5.32
C ALA A 61 4.35 15.06 -4.74
N ASP A 62 3.42 15.33 -3.82
CA ASP A 62 3.27 16.62 -3.12
C ASP A 62 4.29 16.81 -1.96
N GLY A 63 5.18 15.85 -1.74
CA GLY A 63 6.16 15.86 -0.65
C GLY A 63 5.62 15.39 0.70
N THR A 64 4.37 14.96 0.79
CA THR A 64 3.80 14.41 2.04
C THR A 64 4.45 13.07 2.37
N ASN A 65 4.93 12.93 3.60
CA ASN A 65 5.44 11.67 4.14
C ASN A 65 4.29 10.68 4.36
N LEU A 66 4.38 9.49 3.77
CA LEU A 66 3.33 8.48 3.80
C LEU A 66 3.78 7.17 4.46
N TRP A 67 2.84 6.52 5.14
CA TRP A 67 3.00 5.18 5.68
C TRP A 67 2.01 4.22 5.04
N ILE A 68 2.53 3.07 4.63
CA ILE A 68 1.73 1.90 4.30
C ILE A 68 1.68 1.03 5.54
N VAL A 69 0.48 0.93 6.12
CA VAL A 69 0.23 0.15 7.32
C VAL A 69 -0.46 -1.15 6.90
N PRO A 70 0.13 -2.33 7.19
CA PRO A 70 -0.52 -3.62 6.95
C PRO A 70 -1.85 -3.75 7.69
N PRO A 71 -2.74 -4.64 7.22
CA PRO A 71 -3.92 -5.03 8.00
C PRO A 71 -3.50 -5.60 9.35
N SER A 72 -4.34 -5.37 10.35
CA SER A 72 -4.11 -5.80 11.73
C SER A 72 -5.43 -6.10 12.42
N TYR A 73 -5.43 -7.02 13.37
CA TYR A 73 -6.57 -7.24 14.28
C TYR A 73 -6.23 -6.79 15.69
N LYS A 74 -7.26 -6.46 16.47
CA LYS A 74 -7.16 -6.14 17.89
C LYS A 74 -7.50 -7.39 18.69
N ASP A 75 -6.63 -7.81 19.59
CA ASP A 75 -6.90 -8.94 20.50
C ASP A 75 -7.83 -8.53 21.66
N GLY A 76 -8.21 -9.50 22.49
CA GLY A 76 -9.05 -9.26 23.67
C GLY A 76 -8.42 -8.37 24.74
N GLY A 77 -7.08 -8.23 24.75
CA GLY A 77 -6.34 -7.32 25.61
C GLY A 77 -6.19 -5.91 25.03
N GLY A 78 -6.66 -5.70 23.81
CA GLY A 78 -6.64 -4.43 23.11
C GLY A 78 -5.35 -4.12 22.36
N LYS A 79 -4.43 -5.07 22.25
CA LYS A 79 -3.20 -4.94 21.45
C LYS A 79 -3.50 -5.24 19.98
N PHE A 80 -2.88 -4.47 19.09
CA PHE A 80 -2.98 -4.69 17.65
C PHE A 80 -1.85 -5.58 17.14
N HIS A 81 -2.21 -6.55 16.30
CA HIS A 81 -1.28 -7.51 15.70
C HIS A 81 -1.45 -7.47 14.17
N PRO A 82 -0.37 -7.26 13.39
CA PRO A 82 -0.44 -7.33 11.94
C PRO A 82 -0.86 -8.73 11.48
N THR A 83 -1.58 -8.80 10.35
CA THR A 83 -2.01 -10.07 9.72
C THR A 83 -1.30 -10.35 8.40
N PHE A 84 -0.45 -9.44 7.95
CA PHE A 84 0.33 -9.58 6.74
C PHE A 84 1.80 -9.32 7.04
N PHE A 85 2.67 -10.23 6.57
CA PHE A 85 4.11 -10.16 6.77
C PHE A 85 4.80 -10.57 5.47
N MET A 86 5.74 -9.74 5.03
CA MET A 86 6.64 -10.04 3.92
C MET A 86 8.06 -10.01 4.48
N PRO A 87 8.68 -11.18 4.75
CA PRO A 87 9.97 -11.24 5.44
C PRO A 87 11.12 -10.72 4.58
N ASP A 88 11.02 -10.87 3.26
CA ASP A 88 11.97 -10.28 2.33
C ASP A 88 11.78 -8.76 2.26
N LYS A 89 12.81 -8.03 2.70
CA LYS A 89 12.77 -6.57 2.74
C LYS A 89 12.74 -5.94 1.35
N ALA A 90 13.48 -6.50 0.38
CA ALA A 90 13.54 -5.95 -0.96
C ALA A 90 12.20 -6.07 -1.68
N MET A 91 11.56 -7.24 -1.56
CA MET A 91 10.20 -7.45 -2.06
C MET A 91 9.19 -6.55 -1.37
N TRP A 92 9.35 -6.33 -0.06
CA TRP A 92 8.49 -5.40 0.68
C TRP A 92 8.63 -3.97 0.18
N GLU A 93 9.85 -3.49 -0.06
CA GLU A 93 10.09 -2.18 -0.65
C GLU A 93 9.49 -2.06 -2.06
N GLU A 94 9.61 -3.11 -2.87
CA GLU A 94 9.02 -3.15 -4.21
C GLU A 94 7.48 -3.08 -4.15
N LEU A 95 6.86 -3.86 -3.28
CA LEU A 95 5.41 -3.83 -3.07
C LEU A 95 4.94 -2.46 -2.57
N LYS A 96 5.69 -1.84 -1.65
CA LYS A 96 5.41 -0.49 -1.16
C LYS A 96 5.42 0.53 -2.30
N LYS A 97 6.40 0.47 -3.21
CA LYS A 97 6.46 1.36 -4.38
C LYS A 97 5.28 1.14 -5.33
N HIS A 98 4.95 -0.11 -5.60
CA HIS A 98 3.81 -0.47 -6.46
C HIS A 98 2.48 0.08 -5.91
N ILE A 99 2.24 -0.11 -4.60
CA ILE A 99 1.05 0.43 -3.92
C ILE A 99 0.94 1.95 -4.06
N ILE A 100 2.05 2.67 -3.95
CA ILE A 100 2.06 4.14 -3.97
C ILE A 100 1.86 4.67 -5.37
N SER A 101 2.49 4.05 -6.37
CA SER A 101 2.25 4.40 -7.76
C SER A 101 0.75 4.28 -8.10
N GLU A 102 0.11 3.19 -7.69
CA GLU A 102 -1.32 2.98 -7.93
C GLU A 102 -2.23 3.93 -7.12
N TYR A 103 -1.81 4.29 -5.91
CA TYR A 103 -2.47 5.35 -5.13
C TYR A 103 -2.40 6.71 -5.82
N GLU A 104 -1.22 7.14 -6.27
CA GLU A 104 -1.03 8.41 -6.97
C GLU A 104 -1.79 8.45 -8.30
N ASN A 105 -1.73 7.37 -9.08
CA ASN A 105 -2.53 7.22 -10.30
C ASN A 105 -4.03 7.37 -10.03
N THR A 106 -4.52 6.81 -8.92
CA THR A 106 -5.93 6.92 -8.53
C THR A 106 -6.28 8.36 -8.14
N CYS A 107 -5.42 9.04 -7.37
CA CYS A 107 -5.60 10.45 -7.02
C CYS A 107 -5.66 11.35 -8.26
N THR A 108 -4.75 11.16 -9.21
CA THR A 108 -4.72 11.92 -10.47
C THR A 108 -6.01 11.73 -11.26
N LYS A 109 -6.45 10.47 -11.47
CA LYS A 109 -7.70 10.17 -12.18
C LYS A 109 -8.93 10.82 -11.50
N MET A 110 -8.97 10.86 -10.17
CA MET A 110 -10.04 11.51 -9.43
C MET A 110 -10.03 13.03 -9.62
N LEU A 111 -8.85 13.66 -9.60
CA LEU A 111 -8.71 15.08 -9.89
C LEU A 111 -9.12 15.41 -11.33
N GLU A 112 -8.64 14.67 -12.32
CA GLU A 112 -9.01 14.83 -13.73
C GLU A 112 -10.52 14.75 -13.92
N LYS A 113 -11.17 13.74 -13.31
CA LYS A 113 -12.63 13.60 -13.37
C LYS A 113 -13.35 14.81 -12.79
N ARG A 114 -12.85 15.38 -11.70
CA ARG A 114 -13.43 16.56 -11.04
C ARG A 114 -13.36 17.84 -11.87
N PHE A 115 -12.34 17.98 -12.72
CA PHE A 115 -12.19 19.14 -13.62
C PHE A 115 -12.81 18.93 -15.01
N ALA A 116 -13.24 17.71 -15.31
CA ALA A 116 -13.97 17.37 -16.54
C ALA A 116 -15.50 17.51 -16.40
N GLU A 117 -16.00 17.67 -15.17
CA GLU A 117 -17.40 17.96 -14.81
C GLU A 117 -17.59 19.47 -14.57
#